data_AF-A0A4Q3VM42-F1
#
_entry.id   AF-A0A4Q3VM42-F1
#
_cell.length_a   1.000
_cell.length_b   1.000
_cell.length_c   1.000
_cell.angle_alpha   90.00
_cell.angle_beta   90.00
_cell.angle_gamma   90.00
#
_symmetry.space_group_name_H-M   'P 1'
#
loop_
_entity.id
_entity.type
_entity.pdbx_description
1 polymer ?
#
loop_
_entity_poly.entity_id
_entity_poly.type
_entity_poly.pdbx_seq_one_letter_code
_entity_poly.pdbx_strand_id
1 'polypeptide(L)' 'ETINGKSNNIGTYEVFFGDYKKMFDAPAQYNKVTADDIKRVANKYFTKKNRTVGVLKSVVEE' A
#
# COMPACT_ATOMS: atom_id res chain seq x y z
N GLU A 1 -2.96 -10.53 -18.96
CA GLU A 1 -3.02 -9.06 -18.76
C GLU A 1 -3.24 -8.38 -20.09
N THR A 2 -4.05 -7.31 -20.12
CA THR A 2 -4.24 -6.49 -21.32
C THR A 2 -3.05 -5.54 -21.51
N ILE A 3 -2.85 -5.04 -22.74
CA ILE A 3 -1.79 -4.06 -23.05
C ILE A 3 -1.87 -2.84 -22.11
N ASN A 4 -3.09 -2.38 -21.81
CA ASN A 4 -3.33 -1.27 -20.88
C ASN A 4 -2.78 -1.56 -19.47
N GLY A 5 -2.99 -2.76 -18.93
CA GLY A 5 -2.50 -3.11 -17.59
C GLY A 5 -0.97 -3.09 -17.49
N LYS A 6 -0.29 -3.59 -18.53
CA LYS A 6 1.18 -3.58 -18.60
C LYS A 6 1.73 -2.17 -18.73
N SER A 7 1.17 -1.35 -19.61
CA SER A 7 1.59 0.05 -19.79
C SER A 7 1.40 0.88 -18.52
N ASN A 8 0.29 0.67 -17.80
CA ASN A 8 0.04 1.36 -16.54
C ASN A 8 1.07 1.01 -15.46
N ASN A 9 1.45 -0.27 -15.36
CA ASN A 9 2.47 -0.70 -14.40
C ASN A 9 3.84 -0.09 -14.74
N ILE A 10 4.27 -0.14 -16.01
CA ILE A 10 5.55 0.45 -16.44
C ILE A 10 5.60 1.95 -16.11
N GLY A 11 4.55 2.70 -16.47
CA GLY A 11 4.48 4.14 -16.21
C GLY A 11 4.47 4.47 -14.72
N THR A 12 3.75 3.70 -13.91
CA THR A 12 3.72 3.89 -12.45
C THR A 12 5.09 3.64 -11.82
N TYR A 13 5.80 2.59 -12.24
CA TYR A 13 7.13 2.29 -11.71
C TYR A 13 8.18 3.33 -12.11
N GLU A 14 8.13 3.84 -13.34
CA GLU A 14 9.02 4.93 -13.77
C GLU A 14 8.75 6.21 -12.97
N VAL A 15 7.48 6.62 -12.83
CA VAL A 15 7.11 7.88 -12.18
C VAL A 15 7.33 7.86 -10.67
N PHE A 16 6.91 6.79 -9.98
CA PHE A 16 6.92 6.76 -8.51
C PHE A 16 8.15 6.08 -7.91
N PHE A 17 8.79 5.19 -8.67
CA PHE A 17 9.93 4.42 -8.19
C PHE A 17 11.23 4.73 -8.94
N GLY A 18 11.17 5.60 -9.99
CA GLY A 18 12.33 6.11 -10.71
C GLY A 18 13.07 5.09 -11.58
N ASP A 19 12.53 3.87 -11.69
CA ASP A 19 13.06 2.80 -12.55
C ASP A 19 11.99 1.73 -12.76
N TYR A 20 11.53 1.58 -13.99
CA TYR A 20 10.58 0.54 -14.39
C TYR A 20 11.08 -0.88 -14.05
N LYS A 21 12.39 -1.14 -14.00
CA LYS A 21 12.95 -2.48 -13.74
C LYS A 21 12.69 -2.96 -12.33
N LYS A 22 12.41 -2.06 -11.38
CA LYS A 22 12.04 -2.40 -10.01
C LYS A 22 10.78 -3.25 -9.92
N MET A 23 9.93 -3.25 -10.96
CA MET A 23 8.77 -4.15 -11.03
C MET A 23 9.17 -5.63 -11.09
N PHE A 24 10.35 -5.94 -11.65
CA PHE A 24 10.85 -7.31 -11.77
C PHE A 24 11.53 -7.78 -10.48
N ASP A 25 12.07 -6.85 -9.69
CA ASP A 25 12.67 -7.15 -8.38
C ASP A 25 11.62 -7.18 -7.25
N ALA A 26 10.44 -6.60 -7.47
CA ALA A 26 9.38 -6.51 -6.47
C ALA A 26 9.04 -7.87 -5.82
N PRO A 27 8.89 -8.99 -6.55
CA PRO A 27 8.65 -10.30 -5.93
C PRO A 27 9.77 -10.72 -4.96
N ALA A 28 11.03 -10.50 -5.34
CA ALA A 28 12.17 -10.82 -4.49
C ALA A 28 12.24 -9.92 -3.25
N GLN A 29 11.80 -8.66 -3.34
CA GLN A 29 11.70 -7.77 -2.19
C GLN A 29 10.57 -8.16 -1.25
N TYR A 30 9.41 -8.57 -1.77
CA TYR A 30 8.29 -9.03 -0.94
C TYR A 30 8.65 -10.31 -0.17
N ASN A 31 9.40 -11.23 -0.78
CA ASN A 31 9.85 -12.46 -0.12
C ASN A 31 10.82 -12.23 1.05
N LYS A 32 11.45 -11.05 1.15
CA LYS A 32 12.33 -10.70 2.28
C LYS A 32 11.56 -10.23 3.50
N VAL A 33 10.26 -9.93 3.37
CA VAL A 33 9.45 -9.41 4.46
C VAL A 33 9.21 -10.51 5.48
N THR A 34 9.67 -10.29 6.71
CA THR A 34 9.48 -11.22 7.82
C THR A 34 8.23 -10.88 8.65
N ALA A 35 7.78 -11.84 9.45
CA ALA A 35 6.69 -11.59 10.41
C ALA A 35 7.04 -10.49 11.43
N ASP A 36 8.32 -10.38 11.82
CA ASP A 36 8.77 -9.35 12.75
C ASP A 36 8.80 -7.97 12.12
N ASP A 37 9.13 -7.87 10.82
CA ASP A 37 8.99 -6.63 10.06
C ASP A 37 7.54 -6.15 10.02
N ILE A 38 6.59 -7.07 9.80
CA ILE A 38 5.16 -6.77 9.80
C ILE A 38 4.72 -6.23 11.17
N LYS A 39 5.09 -6.90 12.27
CA LYS A 39 4.78 -6.45 13.63
C LYS A 39 5.37 -5.07 13.92
N ARG A 40 6.62 -4.82 13.49
CA ARG A 40 7.31 -3.54 13.65
C ARG A 40 6.60 -2.41 12.93
N VAL A 41 6.21 -2.59 11.66
CA VAL A 41 5.52 -1.53 10.90
C VAL A 41 4.09 -1.31 11.39
N ALA A 42 3.39 -2.36 11.83
CA ALA A 42 2.08 -2.25 12.43
C ALA A 42 2.12 -1.37 13.68
N ASN A 43 3.09 -1.61 14.59
CA ASN A 43 3.29 -0.79 15.78
C ASN A 43 3.66 0.67 15.45
N LYS A 44 4.36 0.91 14.34
CA LYS A 44 4.77 2.25 13.92
C LYS A 44 3.61 3.07 13.34
N TYR A 45 2.80 2.48 12.47
CA TYR A 45 1.82 3.23 11.69
C TYR A 45 0.40 3.17 12.27
N PHE A 46 -0.02 2.04 12.84
CA PHE A 46 -1.36 1.87 13.41
C PHE A 46 -1.43 2.38 14.86
N THR A 47 -1.15 3.68 15.03
CA THR A 47 -1.30 4.35 16.33
C THR A 47 -2.67 5.01 16.44
N LYS A 48 -3.17 5.20 17.67
CA LYS A 48 -4.42 5.94 17.91
C LYS A 48 -4.37 7.38 17.39
N LYS A 49 -3.19 7.97 17.26
CA LYS A 49 -2.98 9.33 16.72
C LYS A 49 -3.05 9.36 15.20
N ASN A 50 -2.71 8.26 14.52
CA ASN A 50 -2.71 8.14 13.07
C ASN A 50 -3.96 7.38 12.59
N ARG A 51 -5.15 7.79 13.06
CA ARG A 51 -6.42 7.24 12.56
C ARG A 51 -7.44 8.34 12.31
N THR A 52 -8.15 8.23 11.20
CA THR A 52 -9.36 9.01 10.91
C THR A 52 -10.56 8.08 11.11
N VAL A 53 -11.48 8.45 12.00
CA VAL A 53 -12.69 7.66 12.27
C VAL A 53 -13.89 8.41 11.72
N GLY A 54 -14.52 7.88 10.66
CA GLY A 54 -15.82 8.33 10.19
C GLY A 54 -16.92 7.49 10.82
N VAL A 55 -17.84 8.11 11.56
CA VAL A 55 -19.03 7.44 12.08
C VAL A 55 -20.25 8.08 11.41
N LEU A 56 -21.01 7.29 10.66
CA LEU A 56 -22.32 7.68 10.16
C LEU A 56 -23.38 7.13 11.11
N LYS A 57 -24.12 8.03 11.78
CA LYS A 57 -25.32 7.67 12.53
C LYS A 57 -26.52 8.31 11.85
N SER A 58 -27.61 7.56 11.74
CA SER A 58 -28.90 8.13 11.33
C SER A 58 -29.33 9.16 12.37
N VAL A 59 -29.92 10.27 11.92
CA VAL A 59 -30.64 11.18 12.81
C VAL A 59 -31.86 10.40 13.28
N VAL A 60 -31.85 9.93 14.53
CA VAL A 60 -33.06 9.48 15.20
C VAL A 60 -33.54 10.70 15.96
N GLU A 61 -34.59 11.35 15.44
CA GLU A 61 -35.31 12.38 16.19
C GLU A 61 -35.96 11.71 17.41
N GLU A 62 -35.72 12.29 18.58
CA GLU A 62 -36.37 11.95 19.85
C GLU A 62 -37.70 12.71 19.96
#